data_AF-A0A7C0YUZ9-F1
#
_entry.id   AF-A0A7C0YUZ9-F1
#
_cell.length_a   1.000
_cell.length_b   1.000
_cell.length_c   1.000
_cell.angle_alpha   90.00
_cell.angle_beta   90.00
_cell.angle_gamma   90.00
#
_symmetry.space_group_name_H-M   'P 1'
#
loop_
_entity.id
_entity.type
_entity.pdbx_description
1 polymer ?
#
loop_
_entity_poly.entity_id
_entity_poly.type
_entity_poly.pdbx_seq_one_letter_code
_entity_poly.pdbx_strand_id
1 'polypeptide(L)'
;MFENVKFRPSSHSEDYTIFARFKDAATAQHVAEILKKLLEDMEKHPEDYEIDWLPDEARVTQYGDTVEFTVYTAGYLQEVEATLRKYDSPTELKVYRDYQELTIRLHLPEGATLETLPLLLDSEDLAIVRWLNQNCGEPQAIIKDGKKLLVWHYAGDAIYYDGILYTDKGNPVGEKDYWEIIGGD
;
A
#
# COMPACT_ATOMS: atom_id res chain seq x y z
N MET A 1 18.61 -32.94 -17.08
CA MET A 1 18.25 -31.51 -17.23
C MET A 1 17.60 -31.16 -15.91
N PHE A 2 18.34 -30.52 -15.01
CA PHE A 2 17.82 -30.16 -13.71
C PHE A 2 16.91 -28.95 -13.92
N GLU A 3 15.63 -29.09 -13.59
CA GLU A 3 14.74 -27.94 -13.44
C GLU A 3 15.37 -27.03 -12.38
N ASN A 4 15.72 -25.82 -12.77
CA ASN A 4 16.08 -24.76 -11.83
C ASN A 4 14.80 -24.39 -11.08
N VAL A 5 14.47 -25.16 -10.05
CA VAL A 5 13.47 -24.80 -9.05
C VAL A 5 14.06 -23.63 -8.29
N LYS A 6 13.81 -22.39 -8.75
CA LYS A 6 14.01 -21.20 -7.92
C LYS A 6 13.06 -21.36 -6.74
N PHE A 7 13.64 -21.69 -5.58
CA PHE A 7 12.91 -21.84 -4.34
C PHE A 7 12.20 -20.52 -4.04
N ARG A 8 10.86 -20.54 -3.90
CA ARG A 8 10.12 -19.42 -3.33
C ARG A 8 10.77 -19.08 -1.98
N PRO A 9 11.20 -17.84 -1.74
CA PRO A 9 11.81 -17.51 -0.47
C PRO A 9 10.76 -17.62 0.64
N SER A 10 11.09 -18.46 1.61
CA SER A 10 10.36 -18.79 2.83
C SER A 10 10.15 -17.60 3.76
N SER A 11 9.00 -17.54 4.44
CA SER A 11 8.65 -16.78 5.68
C SER A 11 9.04 -15.31 5.83
N HIS A 12 9.79 -14.72 4.91
CA HIS A 12 10.33 -13.36 4.95
C HIS A 12 10.08 -12.60 3.65
N SER A 13 9.33 -13.19 2.72
CA SER A 13 8.86 -12.54 1.50
C SER A 13 7.51 -11.90 1.76
N GLU A 14 7.31 -10.72 1.19
CA GLU A 14 6.10 -9.89 1.33
C GLU A 14 5.61 -9.52 -0.08
N ASP A 15 4.35 -9.10 -0.21
CA ASP A 15 3.83 -8.56 -1.46
C ASP A 15 4.33 -7.12 -1.63
N TYR A 16 5.29 -6.90 -2.51
CA TYR A 16 5.80 -5.56 -2.81
C TYR A 16 4.96 -4.90 -3.89
N THR A 17 4.60 -3.63 -3.67
CA THR A 17 3.95 -2.78 -4.66
C THR A 17 4.75 -1.52 -4.88
N ILE A 18 5.10 -1.21 -6.12
CA ILE A 18 5.76 0.03 -6.53
C ILE A 18 4.77 0.87 -7.33
N PHE A 19 4.50 2.09 -6.87
CA PHE A 19 3.83 3.12 -7.65
C PHE A 19 4.85 4.13 -8.16
N ALA A 20 4.94 4.25 -9.49
CA ALA A 20 5.79 5.23 -10.15
C ALA A 20 4.90 6.20 -10.94
N ARG A 21 4.89 7.47 -10.55
CA ARG A 21 4.19 8.54 -11.24
C ARG A 21 5.10 9.24 -12.24
N PHE A 22 4.63 9.44 -13.45
CA PHE A 22 5.36 10.11 -14.53
C PHE A 22 4.69 11.43 -14.91
N LYS A 23 5.35 12.19 -15.78
CA LYS A 23 4.86 13.51 -16.23
C LYS A 23 3.50 13.45 -16.94
N ASP A 24 3.20 12.34 -17.61
CA ASP A 24 1.99 12.15 -18.40
C ASP A 24 1.70 10.66 -18.64
N ALA A 25 0.48 10.39 -19.11
CA ALA A 25 0.01 9.03 -19.38
C ALA A 25 0.76 8.32 -20.52
N ALA A 26 1.26 9.06 -21.51
CA ALA A 26 2.01 8.47 -22.63
C ALA A 26 3.35 7.92 -22.14
N THR A 27 4.00 8.66 -21.24
CA THR A 27 5.24 8.25 -20.58
C THR A 27 5.02 7.03 -19.70
N ALA A 28 3.98 7.06 -18.86
CA ALA A 28 3.62 5.92 -18.02
C ALA A 28 3.35 4.66 -18.86
N GLN A 29 2.61 4.79 -19.97
CA GLN A 29 2.37 3.68 -20.89
C GLN A 29 3.68 3.13 -21.48
N HIS A 30 4.57 4.01 -21.95
CA HIS A 30 5.85 3.60 -22.51
C HIS A 30 6.71 2.83 -21.49
N VAL A 31 6.79 3.32 -20.25
CA VAL A 31 7.52 2.66 -19.16
C VAL A 31 6.88 1.33 -18.78
N ALA A 32 5.54 1.24 -18.74
CA ALA A 32 4.84 0.00 -18.47
C ALA A 32 5.13 -1.08 -19.54
N GLU A 33 5.21 -0.70 -20.82
CA GLU A 33 5.60 -1.61 -21.90
C GLU A 33 7.06 -2.07 -21.78
N ILE A 34 7.96 -1.20 -21.33
CA ILE A 34 9.36 -1.54 -21.08
C ILE A 34 9.48 -2.53 -19.92
N LEU A 35 8.77 -2.29 -18.82
CA LEU A 35 8.76 -3.22 -17.69
C LEU A 35 8.24 -4.60 -18.10
N LYS A 36 7.18 -4.67 -18.92
CA LYS A 36 6.71 -5.96 -19.46
C LYS A 36 7.77 -6.68 -20.29
N LYS A 37 8.52 -5.95 -21.12
CA LYS A 37 9.64 -6.52 -21.88
C LYS A 37 10.79 -6.99 -20.97
N LEU A 38 11.06 -6.27 -19.89
CA LEU A 38 12.04 -6.71 -18.87
C LEU A 38 11.60 -8.03 -18.24
N LEU A 39 10.32 -8.17 -17.86
CA LEU A 39 9.79 -9.42 -17.30
C LEU A 39 9.90 -10.58 -18.28
N GLU A 40 9.56 -10.37 -19.56
CA GLU A 40 9.73 -11.38 -20.61
C GLU A 40 11.20 -11.78 -20.82
N ASP A 41 12.13 -10.84 -20.63
CA ASP A 41 13.57 -11.11 -20.76
C ASP A 41 14.09 -11.89 -19.54
N MET A 42 13.68 -11.50 -18.33
CA MET A 42 13.96 -12.23 -17.08
C MET A 42 13.44 -13.67 -17.12
N GLU A 43 12.30 -13.92 -17.75
CA GLU A 43 11.75 -15.28 -17.92
C GLU A 43 12.62 -16.12 -18.87
N LYS A 44 13.13 -15.52 -19.96
CA LYS A 44 13.95 -16.21 -20.97
C LYS A 44 15.41 -16.40 -20.55
N HIS A 45 15.92 -15.48 -19.74
CA HIS A 45 17.32 -15.40 -19.32
C HIS A 45 17.45 -15.28 -17.78
N PRO A 46 16.87 -16.21 -17.00
CA PRO A 46 16.79 -16.09 -15.55
C PRO A 46 18.13 -16.09 -14.82
N GLU A 47 19.22 -16.50 -15.48
CA GLU A 47 20.61 -16.46 -15.02
C GLU A 47 21.26 -15.08 -15.09
N ASP A 48 20.73 -14.17 -15.90
CA ASP A 48 21.26 -12.81 -16.07
C ASP A 48 20.76 -11.85 -14.98
N TYR A 49 19.82 -12.30 -14.14
CA TYR A 49 19.11 -11.48 -13.16
C TYR A 49 19.20 -12.07 -11.74
N GLU A 50 19.64 -11.23 -10.80
CA GLU A 50 19.68 -11.54 -9.37
C GLU A 50 18.31 -11.30 -8.72
N ILE A 51 17.33 -12.14 -9.07
CA ILE A 51 15.96 -12.11 -8.51
C ILE A 51 15.62 -13.40 -7.78
N ASP A 52 14.81 -13.26 -6.73
CA ASP A 52 14.30 -14.36 -5.89
C ASP A 52 12.82 -14.69 -6.16
N TRP A 53 12.23 -14.05 -7.17
CA TRP A 53 10.84 -14.16 -7.58
C TRP A 53 10.73 -14.63 -9.03
N LEU A 54 9.51 -15.02 -9.43
CA LEU A 54 9.21 -15.47 -10.79
C LEU A 54 8.60 -14.34 -11.62
N PRO A 55 9.17 -13.99 -12.79
CA PRO A 55 8.68 -12.87 -13.60
C PRO A 55 7.23 -12.96 -14.07
N ASP A 56 6.71 -14.17 -14.23
CA ASP A 56 5.33 -14.46 -14.63
C ASP A 56 4.31 -14.27 -13.48
N GLU A 57 4.77 -14.26 -12.23
CA GLU A 57 3.96 -13.94 -11.06
C GLU A 57 3.88 -12.42 -10.79
N ALA A 58 4.73 -11.62 -11.43
CA ALA A 58 4.71 -10.17 -11.31
C ALA A 58 3.63 -9.54 -12.20
N ARG A 59 3.05 -8.43 -11.75
CA ARG A 59 2.03 -7.68 -12.51
C ARG A 59 2.49 -6.26 -12.76
N VAL A 60 2.23 -5.77 -13.98
CA VAL A 60 2.43 -4.37 -14.37
C VAL A 60 1.10 -3.81 -14.87
N THR A 61 0.58 -2.80 -14.18
CA THR A 61 -0.64 -2.09 -14.56
C THR A 61 -0.36 -0.60 -14.73
N GLN A 62 -1.11 0.08 -15.59
CA GLN A 62 -0.99 1.52 -15.81
C GLN A 62 -2.34 2.19 -15.57
N TYR A 63 -2.33 3.27 -14.79
CA TYR A 63 -3.50 4.10 -14.48
C TYR A 63 -3.15 5.55 -14.73
N GLY A 64 -3.63 6.12 -15.83
CA GLY A 64 -3.32 7.50 -16.19
C GLY A 64 -1.80 7.71 -16.30
N ASP A 65 -1.24 8.60 -15.48
CA ASP A 65 0.18 8.92 -15.40
C ASP A 65 0.99 8.04 -14.44
N THR A 66 0.39 7.00 -13.86
CA THR A 66 1.03 6.11 -12.88
C THR A 66 1.19 4.70 -13.42
N VAL A 67 2.35 4.09 -13.16
CA VAL A 67 2.61 2.67 -13.32
C VAL A 67 2.64 2.00 -11.95
N GLU A 68 1.89 0.91 -11.83
CA GLU A 68 1.87 0.01 -10.68
C GLU A 68 2.60 -1.27 -11.06
N PHE A 69 3.59 -1.66 -10.25
CA PHE A 69 4.26 -2.95 -10.33
C PHE A 69 4.05 -3.71 -9.02
N THR A 70 3.60 -4.97 -9.08
CA THR A 70 3.42 -5.80 -7.89
C THR A 70 4.13 -7.14 -8.04
N VAL A 71 4.79 -7.61 -6.97
CA VAL A 71 5.44 -8.93 -6.94
C VAL A 71 5.67 -9.43 -5.51
N TYR A 72 5.65 -10.74 -5.32
CA TYR A 72 6.03 -11.38 -4.06
C TYR A 72 7.54 -11.65 -4.02
N THR A 73 8.28 -11.01 -3.11
CA THR A 73 9.76 -11.06 -3.06
C THR A 73 10.30 -10.78 -1.65
N ALA A 74 11.55 -11.17 -1.35
CA ALA A 74 12.29 -10.70 -0.17
C ALA A 74 12.98 -9.32 -0.40
N GLY A 75 12.56 -8.57 -1.42
CA GLY A 75 13.03 -7.20 -1.70
C GLY A 75 14.03 -7.07 -2.86
N TYR A 76 14.14 -8.07 -3.73
CA TYR A 76 15.06 -8.06 -4.89
C TYR A 76 14.44 -7.31 -6.07
N LEU A 77 14.29 -5.99 -5.94
CA LEU A 77 13.59 -5.11 -6.88
C LEU A 77 14.50 -4.19 -7.70
N GLN A 78 15.82 -4.36 -7.60
CA GLN A 78 16.81 -3.39 -8.11
C GLN A 78 16.67 -3.14 -9.61
N GLU A 79 16.45 -4.19 -10.41
CA GLU A 79 16.30 -4.11 -11.87
C GLU A 79 15.00 -3.38 -12.28
N VAL A 80 13.93 -3.59 -11.51
CA VAL A 80 12.65 -2.90 -11.70
C VAL A 80 12.81 -1.43 -11.37
N GLU A 81 13.41 -1.09 -10.22
CA GLU A 81 13.67 0.29 -9.82
C GLU A 81 14.59 1.02 -10.79
N ALA A 82 15.66 0.36 -11.25
CA ALA A 82 16.58 0.91 -12.24
C ALA A 82 15.87 1.21 -13.55
N THR A 83 15.02 0.29 -14.01
CA THR A 83 14.20 0.47 -15.23
C THR A 83 13.24 1.64 -15.10
N LEU A 84 12.51 1.72 -13.98
CA LEU A 84 11.59 2.84 -13.69
C LEU A 84 12.31 4.20 -13.72
N ARG A 85 13.53 4.29 -13.17
CA ARG A 85 14.29 5.56 -13.10
C ARG A 85 14.98 5.96 -14.41
N LYS A 86 15.35 4.98 -15.24
CA LYS A 86 16.22 5.17 -16.43
C LYS A 86 15.48 5.80 -17.62
N TYR A 87 14.23 5.41 -17.86
CA TYR A 87 13.56 5.74 -19.13
C TYR A 87 12.87 7.10 -19.13
N ASP A 88 12.34 7.53 -18.01
CA ASP A 88 11.85 8.89 -17.78
C ASP A 88 11.71 9.01 -16.27
N SER A 89 12.68 9.61 -15.57
CA SER A 89 12.71 9.56 -14.10
C SER A 89 11.37 9.98 -13.48
N PRO A 90 10.76 9.13 -12.62
CA PRO A 90 9.42 9.39 -12.13
C PRO A 90 9.40 10.64 -11.26
N THR A 91 8.30 11.39 -11.31
CA THR A 91 8.05 12.54 -10.43
C THR A 91 7.81 12.10 -8.99
N GLU A 92 7.31 10.87 -8.81
CA GLU A 92 7.12 10.24 -7.51
C GLU A 92 7.37 8.74 -7.64
N LEU A 93 8.11 8.16 -6.71
CA LEU A 93 8.34 6.72 -6.61
C LEU A 93 8.05 6.29 -5.17
N LYS A 94 7.02 5.47 -5.01
CA LYS A 94 6.60 4.92 -3.72
C LYS A 94 6.71 3.40 -3.78
N VAL A 95 7.26 2.82 -2.72
CA VAL A 95 7.41 1.37 -2.57
C VAL A 95 6.71 1.00 -1.28
N TYR A 96 5.83 0.02 -1.37
CA TYR A 96 5.02 -0.46 -0.27
C TYR A 96 5.19 -1.97 -0.09
N ARG A 97 5.06 -2.42 1.15
CA ARG A 97 5.01 -3.82 1.57
C ARG A 97 3.59 -4.16 2.01
N ASP A 98 3.05 -5.23 1.45
CA ASP A 98 1.66 -5.66 1.59
C ASP A 98 0.71 -4.47 1.41
N TYR A 99 0.74 -3.82 0.24
CA TYR A 99 0.00 -2.58 0.02
C TYR A 99 -1.49 -2.72 0.38
N GLN A 100 -1.99 -1.78 1.19
CA GLN A 100 -3.38 -1.73 1.63
C GLN A 100 -3.99 -0.35 1.34
N GLU A 101 -5.20 -0.38 0.78
CA GLU A 101 -6.11 0.74 0.80
C GLU A 101 -7.19 0.48 1.85
N LEU A 102 -7.36 1.39 2.81
CA LEU A 102 -8.33 1.22 3.90
C LEU A 102 -9.21 2.46 4.02
N THR A 103 -10.50 2.24 4.24
CA THR A 103 -11.40 3.27 4.76
C THR A 103 -11.60 3.02 6.26
N ILE A 104 -11.12 3.96 7.07
CA ILE A 104 -11.12 3.87 8.53
C ILE A 104 -12.15 4.85 9.07
N ARG A 105 -13.10 4.35 9.86
CA ARG A 105 -14.23 5.13 10.37
C ARG A 105 -14.30 5.07 11.88
N LEU A 106 -14.50 6.24 12.47
CA LEU A 106 -14.79 6.41 13.89
C LEU A 106 -16.19 6.95 14.09
N HIS A 107 -17.02 6.20 14.80
CA HIS A 107 -18.39 6.53 15.13
C HIS A 107 -18.46 7.28 16.46
N LEU A 108 -18.97 8.52 16.43
CA LEU A 108 -19.08 9.41 17.58
C LEU A 108 -20.53 9.87 17.80
N PRO A 109 -20.89 10.27 19.03
CA PRO A 109 -22.12 10.99 19.29
C PRO A 109 -22.24 12.25 18.43
N GLU A 110 -23.47 12.61 18.06
CA GLU A 110 -23.73 13.88 17.39
C GLU A 110 -23.26 15.06 18.25
N GLY A 111 -22.63 16.07 17.62
CA GLY A 111 -22.04 17.21 18.31
C GLY A 111 -20.61 17.02 18.82
N ALA A 112 -20.06 15.79 18.76
CA ALA A 112 -18.64 15.57 19.07
C ALA A 112 -17.75 16.39 18.13
N THR A 113 -16.78 17.10 18.70
CA THR A 113 -15.72 17.82 17.97
C THR A 113 -14.38 17.14 18.19
N LEU A 114 -13.35 17.52 17.42
CA LEU A 114 -11.98 17.05 17.65
C LEU A 114 -11.49 17.41 19.06
N GLU A 115 -11.96 18.53 19.61
CA GLU A 115 -11.63 19.02 20.95
C GLU A 115 -12.29 18.18 22.06
N THR A 116 -13.46 17.57 21.79
CA THR A 116 -14.15 16.71 22.76
C THR A 116 -13.70 15.26 22.71
N LEU A 117 -12.91 14.85 21.70
CA LEU A 117 -12.42 13.48 21.58
C LEU A 117 -11.74 12.95 22.86
N PRO A 118 -10.94 13.74 23.60
CA PRO A 118 -10.32 13.25 24.83
C PRO A 118 -11.30 12.89 25.95
N LEU A 119 -12.57 13.28 25.84
CA LEU A 119 -13.63 12.91 26.76
C LEU A 119 -14.36 11.63 26.35
N LEU A 120 -14.21 11.22 25.08
CA LEU A 120 -14.94 10.10 24.47
C LEU A 120 -14.05 8.88 24.21
N LEU A 121 -12.75 9.11 24.05
CA LEU A 121 -11.77 8.12 23.65
C LEU A 121 -10.71 7.96 24.75
N ASP A 122 -10.16 6.76 24.87
CA ASP A 122 -8.99 6.52 25.71
C ASP A 122 -7.70 7.04 25.04
N SER A 123 -6.59 6.98 25.78
CA SER A 123 -5.30 7.45 25.30
C SER A 123 -4.78 6.70 24.08
N GLU A 124 -5.14 5.43 23.94
CA GLU A 124 -4.69 4.59 22.82
C GLU A 124 -5.43 5.02 21.56
N ASP A 125 -6.76 5.11 21.58
CA ASP A 125 -7.56 5.58 20.46
C ASP A 125 -7.22 7.01 20.04
N LEU A 126 -6.95 7.91 21.00
CA LEU A 126 -6.46 9.26 20.71
C LEU A 126 -5.10 9.24 20.01
N ALA A 127 -4.23 8.27 20.32
CA ALA A 127 -2.96 8.10 19.63
C ALA A 127 -3.19 7.63 18.19
N ILE A 128 -4.14 6.73 17.96
CA ILE A 128 -4.52 6.31 16.59
C ILE A 128 -5.12 7.49 15.80
N VAL A 129 -6.05 8.26 16.36
CA VAL A 129 -6.60 9.44 15.67
C VAL A 129 -5.50 10.43 15.28
N ARG A 130 -4.53 10.67 16.17
CA ARG A 130 -3.37 11.53 15.85
C ARG A 130 -2.53 10.94 14.72
N TRP A 131 -2.27 9.65 14.77
CA TRP A 131 -1.51 8.96 13.73
C TRP A 131 -2.22 9.02 12.37
N LEU A 132 -3.53 8.78 12.34
CA LEU A 132 -4.36 8.90 11.14
C LEU A 132 -4.33 10.33 10.59
N ASN A 133 -4.46 11.35 11.45
CA ASN A 133 -4.35 12.74 11.01
C ASN A 133 -2.97 13.07 10.42
N GLN A 134 -1.91 12.45 10.93
CA GLN A 134 -0.54 12.66 10.43
C GLN A 134 -0.30 11.97 9.08
N ASN A 135 -0.87 10.78 8.87
CA ASN A 135 -0.59 9.98 7.67
C ASN A 135 -1.65 10.12 6.56
N CYS A 136 -2.89 10.46 6.92
CA CYS A 136 -4.03 10.56 6.01
C CYS A 136 -4.57 11.99 5.88
N GLY A 137 -4.18 12.91 6.77
CA GLY A 137 -4.76 14.25 6.86
C GLY A 137 -6.04 14.30 7.70
N GLU A 138 -6.73 15.46 7.68
CA GLU A 138 -7.96 15.64 8.45
C GLU A 138 -9.08 14.72 7.95
N PRO A 139 -9.88 14.11 8.85
CA PRO A 139 -10.97 13.24 8.46
C PRO A 139 -12.09 14.03 7.78
N GLN A 140 -12.76 13.37 6.85
CA GLN A 140 -14.09 13.83 6.44
C GLN A 140 -15.08 13.58 7.58
N ALA A 141 -15.78 14.63 8.00
CA ALA A 141 -16.87 14.52 8.96
C ALA A 141 -18.21 14.35 8.25
N ILE A 142 -18.94 13.27 8.54
CA ILE A 142 -20.26 12.96 7.99
C ILE A 142 -21.26 12.82 9.13
N ILE A 143 -22.42 13.45 9.03
CA ILE A 143 -23.53 13.22 9.95
C ILE A 143 -24.47 12.20 9.31
N LYS A 144 -24.68 11.07 9.98
CA LYS A 144 -25.57 10.00 9.51
C LYS A 144 -26.27 9.36 10.69
N ASP A 145 -27.59 9.20 10.60
CA ASP A 145 -28.43 8.53 11.62
C ASP A 145 -28.24 9.08 13.05
N GLY A 146 -28.08 10.40 13.20
CA GLY A 146 -27.85 11.03 14.50
C GLY A 146 -26.49 10.71 15.13
N LYS A 147 -25.53 10.27 14.32
CA LYS A 147 -24.13 10.04 14.69
C LYS A 147 -23.20 10.83 13.80
N LYS A 148 -22.03 11.17 14.34
CA LYS A 148 -20.93 11.74 13.56
C LYS A 148 -19.95 10.63 13.21
N LEU A 149 -19.70 10.44 11.92
CA LEU A 149 -18.59 9.64 11.42
C LEU A 149 -17.41 10.57 11.11
N LEU A 150 -16.24 10.19 11.60
CA LEU A 150 -14.97 10.67 11.07
C LEU A 150 -14.41 9.59 10.14
N VAL A 151 -14.09 9.96 8.91
CA VAL A 151 -13.63 9.03 7.87
C VAL A 151 -12.23 9.42 7.40
N TRP A 152 -11.32 8.48 7.48
CA TRP A 152 -9.98 8.57 6.89
C TRP A 152 -9.83 7.55 5.76
N HIS A 153 -9.04 7.92 4.76
CA HIS A 153 -8.60 7.02 3.69
C HIS A 153 -7.10 6.83 3.80
N TYR A 154 -6.68 5.60 4.01
CA TYR A 154 -5.29 5.18 4.09
C TYR A 154 -4.91 4.43 2.82
N ALA A 155 -3.70 4.69 2.32
CA ALA A 155 -3.09 4.00 1.20
C ALA A 155 -1.58 3.88 1.48
N GLY A 156 -1.12 2.66 1.78
CA GLY A 156 0.28 2.46 2.15
C GLY A 156 0.63 1.04 2.55
N ASP A 157 1.72 0.89 3.31
CA ASP A 157 2.14 -0.39 3.89
C ASP A 157 1.00 -0.98 4.73
N ALA A 158 0.90 -2.30 4.78
CA ALA A 158 -0.16 -2.91 5.56
C ALA A 158 -0.10 -2.52 7.05
N ILE A 159 -1.27 -2.11 7.52
CA ILE A 159 -1.52 -1.75 8.92
C ILE A 159 -2.74 -2.46 9.48
N TYR A 160 -3.37 -3.37 8.72
CA TYR A 160 -4.59 -4.06 9.14
C TYR A 160 -4.47 -5.57 8.88
N TYR A 161 -4.51 -6.36 9.94
CA TYR A 161 -4.38 -7.82 9.88
C TYR A 161 -5.25 -8.48 10.95
N ASP A 162 -5.89 -9.60 10.62
CA ASP A 162 -6.72 -10.39 11.55
C ASP A 162 -7.78 -9.57 12.32
N GLY A 163 -8.36 -8.57 11.65
CA GLY A 163 -9.39 -7.70 12.26
C GLY A 163 -8.84 -6.54 13.08
N ILE A 164 -7.51 -6.41 13.18
CA ILE A 164 -6.84 -5.45 14.05
C ILE A 164 -6.04 -4.44 13.24
N LEU A 165 -6.26 -3.15 13.52
CA LEU A 165 -5.45 -2.05 12.99
C LEU A 165 -4.22 -1.83 13.87
N TYR A 166 -3.03 -1.87 13.29
CA TYR A 166 -1.74 -1.63 13.90
C TYR A 166 -1.14 -0.31 13.37
N THR A 167 -1.09 0.70 14.22
CA THR A 167 -0.30 1.91 13.92
C THR A 167 1.17 1.68 14.27
N ASP A 168 2.07 2.57 13.83
CA ASP A 168 3.52 2.49 14.09
C ASP A 168 3.93 2.40 15.58
N LYS A 169 3.00 2.70 16.50
CA LYS A 169 3.17 2.55 17.95
C LYS A 169 2.73 1.19 18.50
N GLY A 170 2.29 0.27 17.65
CA GLY A 170 1.88 -1.08 18.04
C GLY A 170 0.58 -1.14 18.85
N ASN A 171 -0.22 -0.08 18.85
CA ASN A 171 -1.50 -0.06 19.57
C ASN A 171 -2.59 -0.70 18.69
N PRO A 172 -3.14 -1.87 19.08
CA PRO A 172 -4.17 -2.54 18.30
C PRO A 172 -5.52 -1.83 18.43
N VAL A 173 -6.18 -1.54 17.30
CA VAL A 173 -7.60 -1.19 17.27
C VAL A 173 -8.35 -2.37 16.66
N GLY A 174 -8.78 -3.28 17.52
CA GLY A 174 -9.33 -4.56 17.07
C GLY A 174 -10.77 -4.86 17.47
N GLU A 175 -11.24 -4.35 18.61
CA GLU A 175 -12.44 -4.94 19.25
C GLU A 175 -13.47 -3.93 19.74
N LYS A 176 -13.34 -2.65 19.36
CA LYS A 176 -14.23 -1.61 19.90
C LYS A 176 -15.31 -1.25 18.88
N ASP A 177 -16.57 -1.35 19.31
CA ASP A 177 -17.79 -1.18 18.48
C ASP A 177 -17.93 0.18 17.76
N TYR A 178 -17.09 1.16 18.10
CA TYR A 178 -17.10 2.48 17.46
C TYR A 178 -16.07 2.65 16.35
N TRP A 179 -15.21 1.66 16.11
CA TRP A 179 -14.33 1.63 14.96
C TRP A 179 -14.88 0.70 13.88
N GLU A 180 -14.79 1.13 12.64
CA GLU A 180 -15.15 0.34 11.46
C GLU A 180 -14.02 0.49 10.44
N ILE A 181 -13.40 -0.64 10.09
CA ILE A 181 -12.31 -0.71 9.10
C ILE A 181 -12.82 -1.47 7.89
N ILE A 182 -12.69 -0.87 6.70
CA ILE A 182 -13.12 -1.44 5.44
C ILE A 182 -11.90 -1.50 4.53
N GLY A 183 -11.51 -2.70 4.08
CA GLY A 183 -10.49 -2.86 3.05
C GLY A 183 -11.00 -2.39 1.68
N GLY A 184 -10.10 -1.81 0.89
CA GLY A 184 -10.30 -1.61 -0.54
C GLY A 184 -10.37 -2.96 -1.26
N ASP A 185 -11.22 -3.02 -2.28
CA ASP A 185 -11.31 -4.16 -3.21
C ASP A 185 -10.14 -4.21 -4.19
#